data_AF-A0A1Y3NA50-F1
#
_entry.id   AF-A0A1Y3NA50-F1
#
_cell.length_a   1.000
_cell.length_b   1.000
_cell.length_c   1.000
_cell.angle_alpha   90.00
_cell.angle_beta   90.00
_cell.angle_gamma   90.00
#
_symmetry.space_group_name_H-M   'P 1'
#
loop_
_entity.id
_entity.type
_entity.pdbx_description
1 polymer ?
#
loop_
_entity_poly.entity_id
_entity_poly.type
_entity_poly.pdbx_seq_one_letter_code
_entity_poly.pdbx_strand_id
1 'polypeptide(L)'
;MNEYDVVIKRNTTTMIEPVKVERRTTLPAKTIPNSGGFISIIRKNIGKDLSRVSMPVTMNEPINLLQRLCEELEYTELLKNACNETLAPTEYERLMYVGAFAMSAYACTIHRAVKKPFNPLLGETYENIREDKGFKFIAEKVSHHPPIMACYAESDDFIFFQDNNIKTKYW
;
A
#
# COMPACT_ATOMS: atom_id res chain seq x y z
N MET A 1 13.04 29.52 -11.52
CA MET A 1 13.18 28.66 -12.72
C MET A 1 12.46 27.38 -12.36
N ASN A 2 11.17 27.34 -12.72
CA ASN A 2 10.19 26.32 -12.36
C ASN A 2 10.34 25.13 -13.31
N GLU A 3 10.11 23.91 -12.84
CA GLU A 3 9.52 22.80 -13.64
C GLU A 3 9.46 21.51 -12.81
N TYR A 4 8.38 21.28 -12.05
CA TYR A 4 7.85 19.93 -11.74
C TYR A 4 6.35 19.98 -11.41
N ASP A 5 5.59 20.93 -11.96
CA ASP A 5 4.13 20.84 -11.93
C ASP A 5 3.71 19.86 -13.03
N VAL A 6 3.56 18.59 -12.66
CA VAL A 6 2.90 17.60 -13.51
C VAL A 6 1.42 17.97 -13.56
N VAL A 7 1.05 18.81 -14.52
CA VAL A 7 -0.35 19.13 -14.81
C VAL A 7 -1.00 17.89 -15.42
N ILE A 8 -1.64 17.08 -14.57
CA ILE A 8 -2.52 16.00 -15.02
C ILE A 8 -3.72 16.66 -15.71
N LYS A 9 -3.66 16.75 -17.05
CA LYS A 9 -4.79 17.23 -17.85
C LYS A 9 -5.96 16.26 -17.66
N ARG A 10 -7.04 16.73 -17.03
CA ARG A 10 -8.32 16.04 -16.94
C ARG A 10 -8.90 15.89 -18.35
N ASN A 11 -8.60 14.78 -19.03
CA ASN A 11 -9.40 14.37 -20.18
C ASN A 11 -10.76 13.92 -19.66
N THR A 12 -11.80 14.50 -20.25
CA THR A 12 -13.21 14.27 -19.94
C THR A 12 -13.48 12.77 -19.89
N THR A 13 -13.77 12.25 -18.69
CA THR A 13 -14.14 10.86 -18.46
C THR A 13 -15.39 10.56 -19.29
N THR A 14 -15.23 9.78 -20.36
CA THR A 14 -16.37 9.11 -21.00
C THR A 14 -17.09 8.32 -19.90
N MET A 15 -18.37 8.60 -19.68
CA MET A 15 -19.21 7.95 -18.66
C MET A 15 -19.41 6.47 -19.04
N ILE A 16 -18.39 5.65 -18.80
CA ILE A 16 -18.50 4.20 -18.83
C ILE A 16 -19.19 3.84 -17.52
N GLU A 17 -20.37 3.23 -17.60
CA GLU A 17 -21.05 2.74 -16.39
C GLU A 17 -20.10 1.85 -15.59
N PRO A 18 -20.00 2.03 -14.26
CA PRO A 18 -19.11 1.26 -13.41
C PRO A 18 -19.42 -0.23 -13.57
N VAL A 19 -18.45 -0.99 -14.07
CA VAL A 19 -18.63 -2.43 -14.28
C VAL A 19 -18.65 -3.06 -12.90
N LYS A 20 -19.76 -3.69 -12.52
CA LYS A 20 -19.85 -4.41 -11.25
C LYS A 20 -18.87 -5.59 -11.24
N VAL A 21 -17.68 -5.38 -10.66
CA VAL A 21 -16.62 -6.38 -10.56
C VAL A 21 -16.86 -7.28 -9.34
N GLU A 22 -17.02 -8.59 -9.57
CA GLU A 22 -16.98 -9.59 -8.50
C GLU A 22 -15.52 -9.90 -8.12
N ARG A 23 -15.14 -9.68 -6.86
CA ARG A 23 -13.78 -9.89 -6.36
C ARG A 23 -13.63 -11.27 -5.72
N ARG A 24 -12.54 -11.97 -6.04
CA ARG A 24 -12.22 -13.28 -5.43
C ARG A 24 -12.15 -13.19 -3.90
N THR A 25 -12.63 -14.23 -3.22
CA THR A 25 -12.59 -14.36 -1.76
C THR A 25 -11.54 -15.36 -1.26
N THR A 26 -10.97 -16.16 -2.17
CA THR A 26 -10.01 -17.22 -1.85
C THR A 26 -8.86 -17.26 -2.86
N LEU A 27 -7.74 -17.85 -2.43
CA LEU A 27 -6.60 -18.15 -3.30
C LEU A 27 -6.67 -19.62 -3.77
N PRO A 28 -6.09 -19.96 -4.94
CA PRO A 28 -6.15 -21.31 -5.50
C PRO A 28 -5.52 -22.41 -4.62
N ALA A 29 -4.57 -22.05 -3.75
CA ALA A 29 -3.84 -22.99 -2.92
C ALA A 29 -3.63 -22.44 -1.49
N LYS A 30 -3.54 -23.36 -0.53
CA LYS A 30 -3.16 -23.03 0.85
C LYS A 30 -1.68 -22.67 0.92
N THR A 31 -1.31 -21.80 1.86
CA THR A 31 0.11 -21.52 2.11
C THR A 31 0.79 -22.78 2.67
N ILE A 32 1.99 -23.08 2.16
CA ILE A 32 2.89 -24.08 2.74
C ILE A 32 3.43 -23.53 4.09
N PRO A 33 3.29 -24.26 5.21
CA PRO A 33 3.88 -23.85 6.48
C PRO A 33 5.40 -23.71 6.35
N ASN A 34 5.96 -22.67 6.98
CA ASN A 34 7.42 -22.52 7.06
C ASN A 34 8.00 -23.69 7.88
N SER A 35 8.60 -24.67 7.22
CA SER A 35 9.12 -25.91 7.83
C SER A 35 10.48 -25.74 8.53
N GLY A 36 10.97 -24.51 8.70
CA GLY A 36 12.19 -24.18 9.43
C GLY A 36 13.10 -23.24 8.63
N GLY A 37 13.68 -22.25 9.31
CA GLY A 37 14.79 -21.47 8.73
C GLY A 37 14.75 -19.95 8.94
N PHE A 38 13.65 -19.36 9.42
CA PHE A 38 13.59 -17.89 9.57
C PHE A 38 14.69 -17.37 10.52
N ILE A 39 14.82 -17.98 11.70
CA ILE A 39 15.84 -17.62 12.69
C ILE A 39 17.25 -17.95 12.19
N SER A 40 17.45 -19.03 11.43
CA SER A 40 18.78 -19.38 10.90
C SER A 40 19.22 -18.46 9.77
N ILE A 41 18.29 -18.00 8.92
CA ILE A 41 18.55 -17.01 7.88
C ILE A 41 18.82 -15.64 8.51
N ILE A 42 18.06 -15.23 9.53
CA ILE A 42 18.32 -13.99 10.27
C ILE A 42 19.70 -14.06 10.94
N ARG A 43 20.03 -15.14 11.66
CA ARG A 43 21.36 -15.30 12.30
C ARG A 43 22.51 -15.20 11.31
N LYS A 44 22.34 -15.71 10.08
CA LYS A 44 23.35 -15.61 9.01
C LYS A 44 23.46 -14.21 8.39
N ASN A 45 22.49 -13.33 8.63
CA ASN A 45 22.40 -12.00 8.02
C ASN A 45 22.33 -10.86 9.06
N ILE A 46 22.72 -11.11 10.31
CA ILE A 46 22.80 -10.07 11.35
C ILE A 46 23.71 -8.93 10.85
N GLY A 47 23.24 -7.69 10.99
CA GLY A 47 23.95 -6.48 10.57
C GLY A 47 23.80 -6.11 9.08
N LYS A 48 23.15 -6.94 8.26
CA LYS A 48 22.84 -6.62 6.85
C LYS A 48 21.40 -6.10 6.73
N ASP A 49 21.19 -5.18 5.79
CA ASP A 49 19.85 -4.78 5.36
C ASP A 49 19.17 -5.94 4.63
N LEU A 50 18.06 -6.45 5.19
CA LEU A 50 17.32 -7.58 4.60
C LEU A 50 16.63 -7.22 3.29
N SER A 51 16.55 -5.94 2.90
CA SER A 51 16.14 -5.55 1.55
C SER A 51 17.07 -6.13 0.48
N ARG A 52 18.35 -6.38 0.83
CA ARG A 52 19.42 -6.89 -0.04
C ARG A 52 19.66 -8.39 0.07
N VAL A 53 18.98 -9.09 0.98
CA VAL A 53 19.11 -10.53 1.18
C VAL A 53 18.02 -11.26 0.39
N SER A 54 18.42 -12.17 -0.50
CA SER A 54 17.50 -13.05 -1.23
C SER A 54 16.87 -14.05 -0.27
N MET A 55 15.58 -13.88 0.01
CA MET A 55 14.81 -14.82 0.83
C MET A 55 14.25 -15.94 -0.06
N PRO A 56 14.19 -17.19 0.42
CA PRO A 56 13.40 -18.23 -0.22
C PRO A 56 11.96 -17.77 -0.44
N VAL A 57 11.40 -18.08 -1.61
CA VAL A 57 10.03 -17.71 -2.02
C VAL A 57 8.96 -18.18 -1.01
N THR A 58 9.24 -19.25 -0.27
CA THR A 58 8.35 -19.78 0.78
C THR A 58 8.18 -18.82 1.96
N MET A 59 9.13 -17.90 2.18
CA MET A 59 9.04 -16.86 3.22
C MET A 59 8.43 -15.56 2.70
N ASN A 60 8.10 -15.49 1.41
CA ASN A 60 7.37 -14.37 0.85
C ASN A 60 5.85 -14.59 0.98
N GLU A 61 5.12 -13.49 1.16
CA GLU A 61 3.69 -13.47 0.88
C GLU A 61 3.46 -13.17 -0.60
N PRO A 62 2.35 -13.64 -1.21
CA PRO A 62 2.08 -13.49 -2.64
C PRO A 62 1.59 -12.07 -3.00
N ILE A 63 2.21 -11.05 -2.41
CA ILE A 63 2.01 -9.64 -2.73
C ILE A 63 3.35 -8.91 -2.76
N ASN A 64 3.46 -7.83 -3.52
CA ASN A 64 4.65 -6.98 -3.55
C ASN A 64 4.48 -5.74 -2.64
N LEU A 65 5.55 -4.96 -2.48
CA LEU A 65 5.50 -3.73 -1.68
C LEU A 65 4.53 -2.66 -2.23
N LEU A 66 4.30 -2.61 -3.54
CA LEU A 66 3.37 -1.63 -4.15
C LEU A 66 1.92 -1.95 -3.77
N GLN A 67 1.57 -3.23 -3.77
CA GLN A 67 0.29 -3.74 -3.29
C GLN A 67 0.12 -3.48 -1.80
N ARG A 68 1.20 -3.62 -1.02
CA ARG A 68 1.20 -3.31 0.41
C ARG A 68 0.88 -1.84 0.69
N LEU A 69 1.39 -0.89 -0.11
CA LEU A 69 1.01 0.52 -0.01
C LEU A 69 -0.49 0.73 -0.27
N CYS A 70 -1.07 -0.02 -1.21
CA CYS A 70 -2.50 0.05 -1.48
C CYS A 70 -3.36 -0.52 -0.33
N GLU A 71 -2.84 -1.43 0.48
CA GLU A 71 -3.56 -1.97 1.64
C GLU A 71 -3.79 -0.90 2.73
N GLU A 72 -3.03 0.20 2.76
CA GLU A 72 -3.28 1.33 3.66
C GLU A 72 -4.62 2.03 3.37
N LEU A 73 -5.11 1.90 2.13
CA LEU A 73 -6.43 2.40 1.69
C LEU A 73 -7.53 1.36 1.93
N GLU A 74 -7.36 0.43 2.87
CA GLU A 74 -8.41 -0.50 3.26
C GLU A 74 -9.58 0.23 3.92
N TYR A 75 -9.34 1.26 4.74
CA TYR A 75 -10.38 1.93 5.52
C TYR A 75 -10.63 3.38 5.05
N THR A 76 -10.75 3.59 3.73
CA THR A 76 -10.94 4.92 3.12
C THR A 76 -12.23 5.62 3.54
N GLU A 77 -13.23 4.88 4.03
CA GLU A 77 -14.44 5.44 4.61
C GLU A 77 -14.16 6.38 5.78
N LEU A 78 -13.05 6.19 6.51
CA LEU A 78 -12.63 7.11 7.57
C LEU A 78 -12.29 8.50 7.00
N LEU A 79 -11.64 8.56 5.85
CA LEU A 79 -11.35 9.82 5.17
C LEU A 79 -12.63 10.46 4.62
N LYS A 80 -13.55 9.66 4.08
CA LYS A 80 -14.86 10.18 3.63
C LYS A 80 -15.69 10.76 4.78
N ASN A 81 -15.67 10.10 5.93
CA ASN A 81 -16.34 10.60 7.13
C ASN A 81 -15.69 11.89 7.64
N ALA A 82 -14.37 12.05 7.49
CA ALA A 82 -13.68 13.30 7.78
C ALA A 82 -14.10 14.44 6.85
N CYS A 83 -14.45 14.17 5.58
CA CYS A 83 -14.94 15.19 4.66
C CYS A 83 -16.43 15.51 4.83
N ASN A 84 -17.18 14.68 5.55
CA ASN A 84 -18.62 14.88 5.75
C ASN A 84 -18.89 15.86 6.90
N GLU A 85 -19.41 17.05 6.57
CA GLU A 85 -19.72 18.12 7.54
C GLU A 85 -20.71 17.70 8.64
N THR A 86 -21.58 16.71 8.38
CA THR A 86 -22.52 16.20 9.38
C THR A 86 -21.84 15.26 10.38
N LEU A 87 -20.84 14.48 9.93
CA LEU A 87 -20.12 13.52 10.77
C LEU A 87 -18.90 14.12 11.47
N ALA A 88 -18.27 15.11 10.85
CA ALA A 88 -17.08 15.79 11.35
C ALA A 88 -17.20 17.33 11.20
N PRO A 89 -18.14 17.97 11.93
CA PRO A 89 -18.37 19.40 11.81
C PRO A 89 -17.16 20.22 12.24
N THR A 90 -16.40 19.76 13.24
CA THR A 90 -15.22 20.48 13.75
C THR A 90 -13.91 19.97 13.16
N GLU A 91 -12.88 20.83 13.14
CA GLU A 91 -11.52 20.45 12.72
C GLU A 91 -10.94 19.31 13.56
N TYR A 92 -11.25 19.27 14.87
CA TYR A 92 -10.79 18.23 15.77
C TYR A 92 -11.39 16.86 15.43
N GLU A 93 -12.66 16.80 15.07
CA GLU A 93 -13.30 15.55 14.63
C GLU A 93 -12.73 15.05 13.31
N ARG A 94 -12.47 15.95 12.37
CA ARG A 94 -11.76 15.60 11.12
C ARG A 94 -10.38 15.01 11.42
N LEU A 95 -9.64 15.64 12.33
CA LEU A 95 -8.34 15.15 12.75
C LEU A 95 -8.42 13.78 13.44
N MET A 96 -9.46 13.52 14.24
CA MET A 96 -9.69 12.20 14.85
C MET A 96 -9.89 11.11 13.79
N TYR A 97 -10.68 11.37 12.74
CA TYR A 97 -10.87 10.42 11.64
C TYR A 97 -9.58 10.18 10.85
N VAL A 98 -8.82 11.24 10.55
CA VAL A 98 -7.51 11.12 9.87
C VAL A 98 -6.52 10.34 10.74
N GLY A 99 -6.50 10.57 12.05
CA GLY A 99 -5.68 9.80 12.99
C GLY A 99 -6.09 8.33 13.05
N ALA A 100 -7.39 8.04 13.06
CA ALA A 100 -7.91 6.68 13.00
C ALA A 100 -7.51 5.98 11.69
N PHE A 101 -7.57 6.69 10.56
CA PHE A 101 -7.11 6.22 9.26
C PHE A 101 -5.60 5.89 9.27
N ALA A 102 -4.77 6.76 9.84
CA ALA A 102 -3.34 6.50 9.94
C ALA A 102 -3.01 5.24 10.77
N MET A 103 -3.79 4.95 11.82
CA MET A 103 -3.63 3.74 12.62
C MET A 103 -4.15 2.49 11.91
N SER A 104 -5.24 2.61 11.14
CA SER A 104 -5.88 1.47 10.47
C SER A 104 -4.97 0.80 9.42
N ALA A 105 -4.03 1.55 8.84
CA ALA A 105 -2.98 1.04 7.94
C ALA A 105 -2.17 -0.13 8.56
N TYR A 106 -2.07 -0.20 9.89
CA TYR A 106 -1.35 -1.27 10.60
C TYR A 106 -2.23 -2.49 10.92
N ALA A 107 -3.56 -2.42 10.76
CA ALA A 107 -4.47 -3.49 11.18
C ALA A 107 -4.15 -4.83 10.49
N CYS A 108 -3.75 -4.79 9.23
CA CYS A 108 -3.39 -5.98 8.44
C CYS A 108 -2.07 -6.64 8.87
N THR A 109 -1.24 -5.99 9.72
CA THR A 109 0.09 -6.50 10.10
C THR A 109 0.03 -7.66 11.10
N ILE A 110 -0.98 -7.70 11.97
CA ILE A 110 -1.07 -8.63 13.10
C ILE A 110 -1.06 -10.11 12.66
N HIS A 111 -1.61 -10.40 11.48
CA HIS A 111 -1.68 -11.75 10.92
C HIS A 111 -0.60 -12.05 9.87
N ARG A 112 0.25 -11.08 9.52
CA ARG A 112 1.20 -11.17 8.40
C ARG A 112 2.66 -10.86 8.77
N ALA A 113 2.94 -10.51 10.01
CA ALA A 113 4.26 -10.07 10.50
C ALA A 113 5.46 -11.00 10.19
N VAL A 114 5.23 -12.28 9.87
CA VAL A 114 6.29 -13.28 9.64
C VAL A 114 6.74 -13.34 8.18
N LYS A 115 5.94 -12.86 7.22
CA LYS A 115 6.24 -12.98 5.78
C LYS A 115 6.67 -11.64 5.20
N LYS A 116 7.60 -11.70 4.25
CA LYS A 116 8.10 -10.51 3.54
C LYS A 116 7.33 -10.34 2.23
N PRO A 117 6.77 -9.16 1.91
CA PRO A 117 6.27 -8.92 0.55
C PRO A 117 7.41 -8.96 -0.46
N PHE A 118 7.09 -9.24 -1.72
CA PHE A 118 8.07 -9.19 -2.80
C PHE A 118 8.62 -7.77 -2.96
N ASN A 119 9.94 -7.66 -3.15
CA ASN A 119 10.58 -6.41 -3.53
C ASN A 119 10.30 -6.17 -5.03
N PRO A 120 9.58 -5.12 -5.42
CA PRO A 120 9.26 -4.87 -6.82
C PRO A 120 10.53 -4.64 -7.66
N LEU A 121 10.45 -4.86 -8.96
CA LEU A 121 11.47 -4.43 -9.92
C LEU A 121 11.46 -2.90 -10.06
N LEU A 122 12.60 -2.31 -10.46
CA LEU A 122 12.65 -0.88 -10.76
C LEU A 122 11.72 -0.57 -11.94
N GLY A 123 10.85 0.43 -11.80
CA GLY A 123 9.81 0.76 -12.78
C GLY A 123 8.61 -0.20 -12.77
N GLU A 124 8.55 -1.19 -11.86
CA GLU A 124 7.35 -1.98 -11.67
C GLU A 124 6.22 -1.07 -11.15
N THR A 125 5.03 -1.25 -11.70
CA THR A 125 3.83 -0.48 -11.37
C THR A 125 2.73 -1.37 -10.80
N TYR A 126 1.85 -0.80 -10.00
CA TYR A 126 0.63 -1.44 -9.54
C TYR A 126 -0.51 -0.43 -9.51
N GLU A 127 -1.63 -0.79 -10.11
CA GLU A 127 -2.86 0.01 -10.11
C GLU A 127 -4.01 -0.74 -9.41
N ASN A 128 -4.92 0.02 -8.80
CA ASN A 128 -6.13 -0.54 -8.21
C ASN A 128 -7.26 0.47 -8.28
N ILE A 129 -8.27 0.15 -9.09
CA ILE A 129 -9.51 0.93 -9.18
C ILE A 129 -10.55 0.25 -8.30
N ARG A 130 -10.97 0.95 -7.24
CA ARG A 130 -12.00 0.51 -6.30
C ARG A 130 -13.24 1.37 -6.48
N GLU A 131 -14.04 1.08 -7.49
CA GLU A 131 -15.36 1.75 -7.68
C GLU A 131 -16.23 1.57 -6.43
N ASP A 132 -16.18 0.39 -5.82
CA ASP A 132 -16.87 0.05 -4.58
C ASP A 132 -16.44 0.90 -3.36
N LYS A 133 -15.23 1.48 -3.41
CA LYS A 133 -14.72 2.41 -2.38
C LYS A 133 -14.59 3.85 -2.87
N GLY A 134 -14.83 4.12 -4.16
CA GLY A 134 -14.71 5.43 -4.78
C GLY A 134 -13.28 5.98 -4.84
N PHE A 135 -12.26 5.16 -5.10
CA PHE A 135 -10.90 5.67 -5.33
C PHE A 135 -10.18 4.96 -6.48
N LYS A 136 -9.21 5.66 -7.08
CA LYS A 136 -8.26 5.16 -8.07
C LYS A 136 -6.85 5.28 -7.52
N PHE A 137 -6.09 4.20 -7.53
CA PHE A 137 -4.73 4.13 -6.98
C PHE A 137 -3.71 3.73 -8.05
N ILE A 138 -2.54 4.36 -8.00
CA ILE A 138 -1.36 4.00 -8.78
C ILE A 138 -0.12 4.04 -7.88
N ALA A 139 0.78 3.08 -8.05
CA ALA A 139 2.09 3.07 -7.42
C ALA A 139 3.18 2.60 -8.38
N GLU A 140 4.39 3.10 -8.18
CA GLU A 140 5.59 2.75 -8.94
C GLU A 140 6.79 2.63 -8.01
N LYS A 141 7.67 1.66 -8.31
CA LYS A 141 9.00 1.67 -7.72
C LYS A 141 9.93 2.60 -8.50
N VAL A 142 10.10 3.81 -7.96
CA VAL A 142 10.85 4.90 -8.59
C VAL A 142 12.36 4.85 -8.33
N SER A 143 12.81 4.09 -7.32
CA SER A 143 14.24 3.91 -7.05
C SER A 143 14.53 2.52 -6.49
N HIS A 144 15.70 1.97 -6.84
CA HIS A 144 16.19 0.68 -6.35
C HIS A 144 17.20 0.82 -5.21
N HIS A 145 18.04 1.88 -5.23
CA HIS A 145 19.09 2.14 -4.24
C HIS A 145 19.14 3.63 -3.87
N PRO A 146 18.45 4.06 -2.81
CA PRO A 146 17.63 3.26 -1.89
C PRO A 146 16.32 2.76 -2.54
N PRO A 147 15.70 1.68 -2.04
CA PRO A 147 14.40 1.25 -2.52
C PRO A 147 13.34 2.29 -2.14
N ILE A 148 12.75 2.96 -3.14
CA ILE A 148 11.67 3.94 -2.95
C ILE A 148 10.48 3.50 -3.79
N MET A 149 9.33 3.42 -3.13
CA MET A 149 8.04 3.22 -3.77
C MET A 149 7.25 4.51 -3.62
N ALA A 150 6.72 5.05 -4.71
CA ALA A 150 5.82 6.19 -4.69
C ALA A 150 4.41 5.72 -5.03
N CYS A 151 3.40 6.30 -4.38
CA CYS A 151 2.01 6.06 -4.74
C CYS A 151 1.15 7.32 -4.69
N TYR A 152 0.08 7.30 -5.47
CA TYR A 152 -0.92 8.35 -5.58
C TYR A 152 -2.30 7.71 -5.68
N ALA A 153 -3.25 8.27 -4.92
CA ALA A 153 -4.64 7.86 -4.92
C ALA A 153 -5.55 9.09 -5.01
N GLU A 154 -6.55 8.99 -5.89
CA GLU A 154 -7.54 10.04 -6.12
C GLU A 154 -8.93 9.50 -5.82
N SER A 155 -9.70 10.30 -5.10
CA SER A 155 -11.13 10.13 -4.81
C SER A 155 -11.80 11.51 -4.98
N ASP A 156 -13.13 11.53 -5.10
CA ASP A 156 -13.88 12.78 -5.14
C ASP A 156 -13.77 13.55 -3.81
N ASP A 157 -13.55 12.84 -2.70
CA ASP A 157 -13.50 13.40 -1.35
C ASP A 157 -12.08 13.72 -0.88
N PHE A 158 -11.06 13.00 -1.38
CA PHE A 158 -9.69 13.09 -0.87
C PHE A 158 -8.64 12.76 -1.92
N ILE A 159 -7.43 13.25 -1.70
CA ILE A 159 -6.21 12.85 -2.41
C ILE A 159 -5.24 12.30 -1.38
N PHE A 160 -4.65 11.14 -1.65
CA PHE A 160 -3.65 10.50 -0.80
C PHE A 160 -2.40 10.21 -1.62
N PHE A 161 -1.23 10.59 -1.13
CA PHE A 161 0.04 10.27 -1.77
C PHE A 161 1.13 10.08 -0.72
N GLN A 162 2.11 9.23 -1.04
CA GLN A 162 3.28 9.01 -0.20
C GLN A 162 4.44 8.48 -1.05
N ASP A 163 5.66 8.77 -0.60
CA ASP A 163 6.88 8.07 -0.98
C ASP A 163 7.44 7.34 0.23
N ASN A 164 7.65 6.03 0.08
CA ASN A 164 8.07 5.18 1.18
C ASN A 164 9.52 4.73 1.00
N ASN A 165 10.39 5.18 1.90
CA ASN A 165 11.79 4.78 2.02
C ASN A 165 11.98 3.86 3.23
N ILE A 166 11.58 2.60 3.11
CA ILE A 166 11.64 1.61 4.18
C ILE A 166 13.10 1.23 4.46
N LYS A 167 13.61 1.61 5.64
CA LYS A 167 14.90 1.13 6.17
C LYS A 167 14.65 0.17 7.33
N THR A 168 14.93 -1.11 7.13
CA THR A 168 14.82 -2.13 8.20
C THR A 168 16.19 -2.38 8.86
N LYS A 169 16.24 -2.32 10.19
CA LYS A 169 17.39 -2.74 11.01
C LYS A 169 16.93 -3.74 12.06
N TYR A 170 17.71 -4.79 12.28
CA TYR A 170 17.51 -5.75 13.36
C TYR A 170 18.40 -5.35 14.54
N TRP A 171 17.84 -5.35 15.75
CA TRP A 171 18.49 -4.98 17.01
C TRP A 171 18.75 -6.24 17.84
#